data_AF-A0AA38FMX5-F1
#
_entry.id   AF-A0AA38FMX5-F1
#
_cell.length_a   1.000
_cell.length_b   1.000
_cell.length_c   1.000
_cell.angle_alpha   90.00
_cell.angle_beta   90.00
_cell.angle_gamma   90.00
#
_symmetry.space_group_name_H-M   'P 1'
#
loop_
_entity.id
_entity.type
_entity.pdbx_description
1 polymer ?
#
loop_
_entity_poly.entity_id
_entity_poly.type
_entity_poly.pdbx_seq_one_letter_code
_entity_poly.pdbx_strand_id
1 'polypeptide(L)'
;DLAQPTLEASPDSGLLAVSLLRHQRIALAWMVQKETNNMHCAGGILADDQGLGKTVSTIALILKEKPAYQSCKEDTSKVKLETSAVNLDEDDVVEKDIERKLPKLNKNDFGLKESTHSVKKGRPSAGTLVVCPTSVLRQWAHEIHEKVTAKANISVLVYHGSMHRTKDPNELAKYDVVLTTYSIVSQEVPKQELGDDHEEFDRNRDDSGLIDAFTDKKKKKKTPSETVKKKNKKGMNDSSIELVPRPLAKVGWFRVVLDEAQSIKNHRTQVARACWGLRAKRRWCLSGTPIQNSIDDLYSYFRFLKYDPYAVYRSFCSTIKVPISKNPLSGYKKAASRSKDNNAAENKR
;
A
#
# COMPACT_ATOMS: atom_id res chain seq x y z
N ASP A 1 -14.51 -19.69 -21.59
CA ASP A 1 -13.11 -20.13 -21.51
C ASP A 1 -12.34 -19.52 -20.37
N LEU A 2 -11.51 -20.35 -19.73
CA LEU A 2 -10.34 -19.96 -18.91
C LEU A 2 -9.10 -19.86 -19.83
N ALA A 3 -9.27 -19.33 -21.05
CA ALA A 3 -8.15 -19.20 -21.97
C ALA A 3 -7.13 -18.25 -21.34
N GLN A 4 -5.90 -18.73 -21.17
CA GLN A 4 -4.82 -17.88 -20.67
C GLN A 4 -4.67 -16.68 -21.62
N PRO A 5 -4.54 -15.46 -21.10
CA PRO A 5 -4.29 -14.30 -21.93
C PRO A 5 -3.04 -14.52 -22.78
N THR A 6 -3.16 -14.26 -24.08
CA THR A 6 -2.10 -14.50 -25.07
C THR A 6 -1.27 -13.25 -25.34
N LEU A 7 -1.71 -12.08 -24.86
CA LEU A 7 -1.01 -10.83 -25.04
C LEU A 7 0.25 -10.81 -24.18
N GLU A 8 1.39 -10.56 -24.82
CA GLU A 8 2.70 -10.47 -24.17
C GLU A 8 3.22 -9.04 -24.25
N ALA A 9 3.88 -8.58 -23.19
CA ALA A 9 4.53 -7.28 -23.13
C ALA A 9 5.95 -7.42 -22.59
N SER A 10 6.83 -6.51 -23.01
CA SER A 10 8.13 -6.28 -22.39
C SER A 10 8.31 -4.79 -22.10
N PRO A 11 9.18 -4.42 -21.16
CA PRO A 11 9.74 -3.07 -21.06
C PRO A 11 10.62 -2.76 -22.28
N ASP A 12 11.04 -1.50 -22.41
CA ASP A 12 11.94 -1.09 -23.48
C ASP A 12 13.28 -1.84 -23.42
N SER A 13 13.85 -2.08 -24.59
CA SER A 13 15.05 -2.90 -24.75
C SER A 13 16.24 -2.35 -23.95
N GLY A 14 16.82 -3.23 -23.14
CA GLY A 14 18.00 -2.96 -22.32
C GLY A 14 17.72 -2.28 -20.98
N LEU A 15 16.46 -2.09 -20.57
CA LEU A 15 16.13 -1.60 -19.21
C LEU A 15 16.28 -2.69 -18.14
N LEU A 16 15.90 -3.93 -18.46
CA LEU A 16 16.12 -5.09 -17.61
C LEU A 16 17.40 -5.82 -18.03
N ALA A 17 18.19 -6.22 -17.04
CA ALA A 17 19.35 -7.09 -17.22
C ALA A 17 18.96 -8.56 -17.47
N VAL A 18 17.74 -8.93 -17.05
CA VAL A 18 17.21 -10.29 -17.17
C VAL A 18 16.09 -10.36 -18.20
N SER A 19 16.04 -11.46 -18.95
CA SER A 19 14.95 -11.76 -19.87
C SER A 19 13.71 -12.24 -19.11
N LEU A 20 12.55 -11.66 -19.39
CA LEU A 20 11.29 -12.08 -18.80
C LEU A 20 10.80 -13.42 -19.36
N LEU A 21 10.41 -14.33 -18.47
CA LEU A 21 9.74 -15.57 -18.84
C LEU A 21 8.39 -15.28 -19.51
N ARG A 22 7.87 -16.22 -20.29
CA ARG A 22 6.62 -16.02 -21.05
C ARG A 22 5.46 -15.60 -20.16
N HIS A 23 5.24 -16.30 -19.03
CA HIS A 23 4.17 -15.95 -18.09
C HIS A 23 4.37 -14.57 -17.45
N GLN A 24 5.62 -14.13 -17.25
CA GLN A 24 5.93 -12.79 -16.74
C GLN A 24 5.61 -11.70 -17.77
N ARG A 25 5.84 -11.97 -19.07
CA ARG A 25 5.45 -11.06 -20.16
C ARG A 25 3.93 -10.95 -20.30
N ILE A 26 3.22 -12.05 -20.11
CA ILE A 26 1.75 -12.07 -20.05
C ILE A 26 1.24 -11.30 -18.83
N ALA A 27 1.83 -11.55 -17.64
CA ALA A 27 1.49 -10.83 -16.43
C ALA A 27 1.73 -9.32 -16.59
N LEU A 28 2.85 -8.91 -17.19
CA LEU A 28 3.15 -7.51 -17.47
C LEU A 28 2.09 -6.88 -18.40
N ALA A 29 1.70 -7.54 -19.48
CA ALA A 29 0.69 -7.04 -20.40
C ALA A 29 -0.65 -6.82 -19.68
N TRP A 30 -1.05 -7.80 -18.88
CA TRP A 30 -2.25 -7.72 -18.06
C TRP A 30 -2.17 -6.59 -17.02
N MET A 31 -1.03 -6.43 -16.33
CA MET A 31 -0.84 -5.35 -15.36
C MET A 31 -0.93 -3.97 -16.02
N VAL A 32 -0.30 -3.77 -17.18
CA VAL A 32 -0.38 -2.50 -17.93
C VAL A 32 -1.83 -2.20 -18.31
N GLN A 33 -2.56 -3.19 -18.83
CA GLN A 33 -3.98 -3.02 -19.17
C GLN A 33 -4.82 -2.64 -17.94
N LYS A 34 -4.56 -3.27 -16.79
CA LYS A 34 -5.28 -2.96 -15.53
C LYS A 34 -4.95 -1.59 -14.96
N GLU A 35 -3.81 -0.99 -15.30
CA GLU A 35 -3.47 0.37 -14.89
C GLU A 35 -4.02 1.46 -15.83
N THR A 36 -4.29 1.14 -17.09
CA THR A 36 -4.69 2.12 -18.12
C THR A 36 -6.14 2.02 -18.56
N ASN A 37 -6.76 0.84 -18.51
CA ASN A 37 -8.03 0.55 -19.18
C ASN A 37 -9.04 -0.16 -18.27
N ASN A 38 -9.24 0.33 -17.05
CA ASN A 38 -10.20 -0.25 -16.10
C ASN A 38 -11.04 0.84 -15.43
N MET A 39 -12.37 0.72 -15.57
CA MET A 39 -13.33 1.68 -15.02
C MET A 39 -13.45 1.62 -13.49
N HIS A 40 -13.19 0.46 -12.88
CA HIS A 40 -13.48 0.23 -11.45
C HIS A 40 -12.30 0.49 -10.51
N CYS A 41 -11.06 0.28 -10.98
CA CYS A 41 -9.84 0.65 -10.26
C CYS A 41 -8.61 0.60 -11.18
N ALA A 42 -7.60 1.44 -10.92
CA ALA A 42 -6.31 1.34 -11.59
C ALA A 42 -5.38 0.40 -10.81
N GLY A 43 -5.18 -0.80 -11.33
CA GLY A 43 -4.41 -1.89 -10.74
C GLY A 43 -5.25 -3.13 -10.37
N GLY A 44 -4.79 -3.93 -9.41
CA GLY A 44 -5.45 -5.20 -9.09
C GLY A 44 -4.68 -6.11 -8.12
N ILE A 45 -5.00 -7.40 -8.15
CA ILE A 45 -4.35 -8.44 -7.35
C ILE A 45 -3.57 -9.36 -8.30
N LEU A 46 -2.25 -9.40 -8.17
CA LEU A 46 -1.41 -10.40 -8.85
C LEU A 46 -1.24 -11.59 -7.90
N ALA A 47 -1.98 -12.66 -8.19
CA ALA A 47 -2.13 -13.83 -7.32
C ALA A 47 -1.35 -15.07 -7.79
N ASP A 48 -0.19 -14.86 -8.40
CA ASP A 48 0.65 -15.95 -8.90
C ASP A 48 1.28 -16.75 -7.75
N ASP A 49 1.47 -18.05 -7.95
CA ASP A 49 2.17 -18.94 -7.01
C ASP A 49 3.56 -18.41 -6.61
N GLN A 50 4.02 -18.84 -5.44
CA GLN A 50 5.36 -18.50 -4.97
C GLN A 50 6.41 -19.07 -5.95
N GLY A 51 7.41 -18.26 -6.29
CA GLY A 51 8.46 -18.62 -7.26
C GLY A 51 8.19 -18.23 -8.71
N LEU A 52 6.97 -17.80 -9.09
CA LEU A 52 6.68 -17.36 -10.47
C LEU A 52 7.26 -15.97 -10.84
N GLY A 53 7.88 -15.28 -9.87
CA GLY A 53 8.60 -14.02 -10.11
C GLY A 53 7.72 -12.77 -10.12
N LYS A 54 6.72 -12.70 -9.24
CA LYS A 54 5.86 -11.51 -9.03
C LYS A 54 6.67 -10.21 -8.85
N THR A 55 7.78 -10.29 -8.11
CA THR A 55 8.72 -9.19 -7.93
C THR A 55 9.25 -8.68 -9.26
N VAL A 56 9.78 -9.58 -10.11
CA VAL A 56 10.32 -9.24 -11.43
C VAL A 56 9.24 -8.68 -12.36
N SER A 57 8.05 -9.27 -12.38
CA SER A 57 6.91 -8.73 -13.15
C SER A 57 6.54 -7.32 -12.71
N THR A 58 6.59 -7.04 -11.41
CA THR A 58 6.31 -5.71 -10.85
C THR A 58 7.42 -4.71 -11.18
N ILE A 59 8.70 -5.11 -11.12
CA ILE A 59 9.83 -4.26 -11.55
C ILE A 59 9.68 -3.91 -13.03
N ALA A 60 9.33 -4.88 -13.87
CA ALA A 60 9.07 -4.66 -15.29
C ALA A 60 7.94 -3.64 -15.53
N LEU A 61 6.87 -3.71 -14.72
CA LEU A 61 5.78 -2.72 -14.75
C LEU A 61 6.25 -1.32 -14.33
N ILE A 62 7.09 -1.23 -13.29
CA ILE A 62 7.65 0.06 -12.85
C ILE A 62 8.47 0.71 -13.95
N LEU A 63 9.28 -0.07 -14.66
CA LEU A 63 10.10 0.41 -15.76
C LEU A 63 9.27 0.81 -16.98
N LYS A 64 8.25 0.00 -17.33
CA LYS A 64 7.40 0.24 -18.50
C LYS A 64 6.50 1.46 -18.34
N GLU A 65 5.95 1.64 -17.15
CA GLU A 65 5.00 2.70 -16.82
C GLU A 65 5.63 3.72 -15.85
N LYS A 66 6.87 4.14 -16.13
CA LYS A 66 7.54 5.16 -15.33
C LYS A 66 6.87 6.52 -15.58
N PRO A 67 6.39 7.24 -14.56
CA PRO A 67 5.82 8.56 -14.76
C PRO A 67 6.92 9.50 -15.29
N ALA A 68 6.61 10.28 -16.33
CA ALA A 68 7.46 11.34 -16.83
C ALA A 68 7.44 12.54 -15.86
N TYR A 69 7.93 12.38 -14.64
CA TYR A 69 8.02 13.48 -13.69
C TYR A 69 9.38 14.18 -13.86
N GLN A 70 9.32 15.44 -14.31
CA GLN A 70 10.44 16.39 -14.24
C GLN A 70 10.83 16.55 -12.77
N SER A 71 11.91 15.89 -12.38
CA SER A 71 12.69 16.36 -11.25
C SER A 71 13.20 17.75 -11.60
N CYS A 72 12.95 18.75 -10.76
CA CYS A 72 13.82 19.91 -10.65
C CYS A 72 15.19 19.39 -10.19
N LYS A 73 15.99 18.84 -11.11
CA LYS A 73 17.39 18.49 -10.85
C LYS A 73 18.17 19.79 -11.02
N GLU A 74 18.38 20.51 -9.93
CA GLU A 74 19.61 21.28 -9.85
C GLU A 74 20.76 20.27 -9.80
N ASP A 75 21.74 20.49 -10.67
CA ASP A 75 22.92 19.65 -10.84
C ASP A 75 23.61 19.38 -9.50
N THR A 76 23.50 18.14 -9.02
CA THR A 76 24.48 17.56 -8.12
C THR A 76 25.11 16.38 -8.83
N SER A 77 26.31 16.65 -9.31
CA SER A 77 27.27 15.70 -9.86
C SER A 77 27.37 14.41 -9.04
N LYS A 78 27.29 13.29 -9.76
CA LYS A 78 28.05 12.04 -9.59
C LYS A 78 27.93 11.29 -8.23
N VAL A 79 27.36 10.09 -8.33
CA VAL A 79 27.62 8.87 -7.55
C VAL A 79 27.91 9.06 -6.07
N LYS A 80 26.89 8.84 -5.24
CA LYS A 80 27.10 8.33 -3.88
C LYS A 80 26.07 7.24 -3.60
N LEU A 81 26.52 6.00 -3.71
CA LEU A 81 25.90 4.86 -3.06
C LEU A 81 26.10 5.09 -1.55
N GLU A 82 25.25 5.90 -0.92
CA GLU A 82 25.11 5.87 0.53
C GLU A 82 24.22 4.68 0.88
N THR A 83 24.78 3.48 0.75
CA THR A 83 24.43 2.40 1.66
C THR A 83 24.81 2.87 3.05
N SER A 84 23.87 3.48 3.78
CA SER A 84 23.91 3.52 5.24
C SER A 84 23.68 2.09 5.76
N ALA A 85 24.60 1.18 5.42
CA ALA A 85 24.78 -0.06 6.13
C ALA A 85 25.49 0.30 7.43
N VAL A 86 24.71 0.73 8.43
CA VAL A 86 25.18 0.70 9.81
C VAL A 86 24.97 -0.73 10.27
N ASN A 87 26.05 -1.38 10.70
CA ASN A 87 26.06 -2.72 11.27
C ASN A 87 24.89 -2.87 12.25
N LEU A 88 24.01 -3.84 11.96
CA LEU A 88 22.98 -4.27 12.88
C LEU A 88 23.49 -5.57 13.48
N ASP A 89 24.25 -5.42 14.57
CA ASP A 89 24.35 -6.31 15.72
C ASP A 89 25.31 -5.62 16.69
N GLU A 90 24.76 -5.00 17.74
CA GLU A 90 25.33 -4.88 19.08
C GLU A 90 24.34 -4.07 19.95
N ASP A 91 23.54 -4.81 20.71
CA ASP A 91 23.00 -4.33 21.96
C ASP A 91 24.18 -3.99 22.86
N ASP A 92 24.43 -2.71 23.16
CA ASP A 92 25.09 -2.37 24.40
C ASP A 92 24.80 -0.96 24.91
N VAL A 93 24.58 -0.94 26.22
CA VAL A 93 24.22 0.18 27.07
C VAL A 93 25.44 1.06 27.28
N VAL A 94 25.43 2.34 26.88
CA VAL A 94 26.19 3.39 27.59
C VAL A 94 25.47 4.74 27.51
N GLU A 95 24.94 5.13 28.66
CA GLU A 95 24.57 6.49 29.03
C GLU A 95 25.85 7.31 29.26
N LYS A 96 25.96 8.51 28.65
CA LYS A 96 26.74 9.63 29.22
C LYS A 96 26.48 10.96 28.52
N ASP A 97 26.23 11.94 29.37
CA ASP A 97 26.02 13.36 29.14
C ASP A 97 27.13 14.02 28.34
N ILE A 98 26.78 14.85 27.33
CA ILE A 98 27.57 16.05 26.97
C ILE A 98 26.61 17.18 26.55
N GLU A 99 26.92 18.36 27.08
CA GLU A 99 26.12 19.56 27.24
C GLU A 99 25.80 20.37 25.97
N ARG A 100 24.73 21.15 26.15
CA ARG A 100 24.25 22.30 25.37
C ARG A 100 25.35 23.25 24.89
N LYS A 101 25.33 23.61 23.59
CA LYS A 101 25.65 24.98 23.12
C LYS A 101 24.76 25.38 21.93
N LEU A 102 23.79 26.26 22.18
CA LEU A 102 23.13 27.06 21.15
C LEU A 102 24.12 28.13 20.63
N PRO A 103 24.20 28.39 19.30
CA PRO A 103 24.70 29.66 18.80
C PRO A 103 23.57 30.68 18.68
N LYS A 104 23.90 31.91 19.08
CA LYS A 104 23.06 33.10 19.17
C LYS A 104 22.63 33.58 17.78
N LEU A 105 21.34 33.91 17.63
CA LEU A 105 20.78 34.54 16.44
C LEU A 105 21.05 36.06 16.50
N ASN A 106 21.90 36.57 15.61
CA ASN A 106 22.03 38.01 15.39
C ASN A 106 21.03 38.45 14.32
N LYS A 107 20.28 39.50 14.65
CA LYS A 107 19.36 40.21 13.77
C LYS A 107 20.16 41.13 12.82
N ASN A 108 19.55 41.38 11.66
CA ASN A 108 19.87 42.40 10.65
C ASN A 108 20.67 41.87 9.45
N ASP A 109 19.95 41.40 8.42
CA ASP A 109 20.04 42.07 7.13
C ASP A 109 18.74 41.88 6.33
N PHE A 110 18.27 42.98 5.75
CA PHE A 110 16.98 43.18 5.13
C PHE A 110 17.24 43.32 3.62
N GLY A 111 17.13 42.22 2.89
CA GLY A 111 17.36 42.18 1.44
C GLY A 111 16.14 41.64 0.71
N LEU A 112 15.22 42.54 0.36
CA LEU A 112 14.07 42.30 -0.49
C LEU A 112 14.55 41.80 -1.87
N LYS A 113 14.31 40.52 -2.19
CA LYS A 113 14.14 40.06 -3.57
C LYS A 113 12.85 39.27 -3.63
N GLU A 114 11.80 39.97 -4.06
CA GLU A 114 10.56 39.34 -4.52
C GLU A 114 10.90 38.47 -5.74
N SER A 115 11.21 37.20 -5.50
CA SER A 115 10.95 36.16 -6.47
C SER A 115 9.57 35.60 -6.16
N THR A 116 8.65 35.80 -7.08
CA THR A 116 7.31 35.22 -7.06
C THR A 116 7.41 33.69 -7.16
N HIS A 117 7.81 33.02 -6.07
CA HIS A 117 7.59 31.60 -5.89
C HIS A 117 6.12 31.41 -5.57
N SER A 118 5.30 31.20 -6.60
CA SER A 118 4.00 30.58 -6.44
C SER A 118 4.23 29.18 -5.84
N VAL A 119 4.22 29.08 -4.51
CA VAL A 119 4.24 27.80 -3.81
C VAL A 119 3.00 27.04 -4.24
N LYS A 120 3.15 26.09 -5.17
CA LYS A 120 2.09 25.15 -5.51
C LYS A 120 1.74 24.44 -4.20
N LYS A 121 0.62 24.80 -3.57
CA LYS A 121 0.05 24.18 -2.35
C LYS A 121 -0.43 22.74 -2.61
N GLY A 122 0.34 21.96 -3.35
CA GLY A 122 0.09 20.57 -3.65
C GLY A 122 1.00 19.68 -2.82
N ARG A 123 0.50 18.52 -2.42
CA ARG A 123 1.34 17.45 -1.86
C ARG A 123 2.36 17.01 -2.92
N PRO A 124 3.60 16.67 -2.55
CA PRO A 124 4.60 16.22 -3.52
C PRO A 124 4.15 14.90 -4.16
N SER A 125 4.29 14.82 -5.48
CA SER A 125 4.02 13.60 -6.25
C SER A 125 5.28 12.76 -6.30
N ALA A 126 5.19 11.47 -6.00
CA ALA A 126 6.30 10.54 -6.05
C ALA A 126 6.00 9.36 -6.99
N GLY A 127 7.01 8.53 -7.27
CA GLY A 127 6.90 7.34 -8.09
C GLY A 127 6.14 6.20 -7.39
N THR A 128 6.81 5.06 -7.24
CA THR A 128 6.21 3.84 -6.69
C THR A 128 6.61 3.63 -5.23
N LEU A 129 5.63 3.40 -4.35
CA LEU A 129 5.85 2.90 -3.00
C LEU A 129 5.61 1.39 -2.97
N VAL A 130 6.59 0.62 -2.53
CA VAL A 130 6.45 -0.81 -2.24
C VAL A 130 6.41 -0.99 -0.73
N VAL A 131 5.36 -1.64 -0.24
CA VAL A 131 5.20 -2.02 1.17
C VAL A 131 5.31 -3.54 1.25
N CYS A 132 6.30 -4.04 1.97
CA CYS A 132 6.55 -5.48 2.08
C CYS A 132 6.84 -5.88 3.55
N PRO A 133 6.85 -7.19 3.88
CA PRO A 133 7.39 -7.65 5.15
C PRO A 133 8.84 -7.22 5.34
N THR A 134 9.26 -6.99 6.59
CA THR A 134 10.64 -6.59 6.91
C THR A 134 11.67 -7.59 6.40
N SER A 135 11.34 -8.89 6.42
CA SER A 135 12.21 -9.98 5.99
C SER A 135 12.60 -9.93 4.50
N VAL A 136 11.72 -9.40 3.64
CA VAL A 136 11.95 -9.35 2.18
C VAL A 136 12.34 -7.96 1.68
N LEU A 137 12.42 -6.96 2.58
CA LEU A 137 12.74 -5.58 2.21
C LEU A 137 14.10 -5.45 1.52
N ARG A 138 15.13 -6.12 2.08
CA ARG A 138 16.48 -6.13 1.48
C ARG A 138 16.51 -6.91 0.17
N GLN A 139 15.73 -7.99 0.07
CA GLN A 139 15.60 -8.75 -1.16
C GLN A 139 15.01 -7.89 -2.27
N TRP A 140 13.95 -7.12 -2.01
CA TRP A 140 13.40 -6.17 -2.99
C TRP A 140 14.43 -5.17 -3.50
N ALA A 141 15.22 -4.58 -2.58
CA ALA A 141 16.27 -3.64 -2.95
C ALA A 141 17.33 -4.29 -3.84
N HIS A 142 17.79 -5.49 -3.47
CA HIS A 142 18.77 -6.26 -4.23
C HIS A 142 18.22 -6.68 -5.59
N GLU A 143 16.96 -7.13 -5.67
CA GLU A 143 16.34 -7.52 -6.93
C GLU A 143 16.23 -6.35 -7.92
N ILE A 144 15.92 -5.15 -7.45
CA ILE A 144 15.93 -3.96 -8.31
C ILE A 144 17.37 -3.64 -8.77
N HIS A 145 18.34 -3.67 -7.86
CA HIS A 145 19.74 -3.38 -8.18
C HIS A 145 20.32 -4.35 -9.23
N GLU A 146 20.10 -5.65 -9.06
CA GLU A 146 20.66 -6.67 -9.95
C GLU A 146 19.93 -6.79 -11.29
N LYS A 147 18.60 -6.63 -11.29
CA LYS A 147 17.78 -6.90 -12.48
C LYS A 147 17.56 -5.67 -13.35
N VAL A 148 17.83 -4.46 -12.84
CA VAL A 148 17.67 -3.22 -13.59
C VAL A 148 19.03 -2.70 -14.03
N THR A 149 19.16 -2.35 -15.30
CA THR A 149 20.41 -1.82 -15.83
C THR A 149 20.57 -0.33 -15.51
N ALA A 150 21.81 0.16 -15.57
CA ALA A 150 22.10 1.60 -15.43
C ALA A 150 21.36 2.48 -16.47
N LYS A 151 20.96 1.91 -17.62
CA LYS A 151 20.21 2.61 -18.67
C LYS A 151 18.85 3.11 -18.19
N ALA A 152 18.23 2.41 -17.23
CA ALA A 152 16.93 2.79 -16.68
C ALA A 152 16.97 4.01 -15.75
N ASN A 153 18.16 4.33 -15.21
CA ASN A 153 18.39 5.46 -14.31
C ASN A 153 17.29 5.59 -13.24
N ILE A 154 17.05 4.48 -12.50
CA ILE A 154 16.01 4.41 -11.46
C ILE A 154 16.62 4.68 -10.08
N SER A 155 16.06 5.62 -9.34
CA SER A 155 16.48 5.90 -7.96
C SER A 155 15.62 5.13 -6.95
N VAL A 156 16.27 4.41 -6.02
CA VAL A 156 15.60 3.57 -5.02
C VAL A 156 15.99 4.03 -3.62
N LEU A 157 15.00 4.19 -2.74
CA LEU A 157 15.20 4.48 -1.31
C LEU A 157 14.63 3.34 -0.46
N VAL A 158 15.44 2.79 0.45
CA VAL A 158 14.95 1.91 1.52
C VAL A 158 14.55 2.77 2.72
N TYR A 159 13.25 3.01 2.87
CA TYR A 159 12.67 3.81 3.94
C TYR A 159 12.28 2.91 5.12
N HIS A 160 13.25 2.65 6.00
CA HIS A 160 13.10 1.82 7.20
C HIS A 160 14.02 2.32 8.33
N GLY A 161 13.78 1.85 9.56
CA GLY A 161 14.57 2.19 10.76
C GLY A 161 14.14 3.50 11.43
N SER A 162 14.28 3.62 12.76
CA SER A 162 13.74 4.79 13.49
C SER A 162 14.61 6.05 13.37
N MET A 163 15.93 5.90 13.31
CA MET A 163 16.87 7.02 13.44
C MET A 163 17.20 7.78 12.14
N HIS A 164 17.22 7.12 10.99
CA HIS A 164 17.72 7.70 9.74
C HIS A 164 16.62 8.03 8.70
N ARG A 165 15.35 7.97 9.10
CA ARG A 165 14.23 8.30 8.19
C ARG A 165 14.05 9.81 8.07
N THR A 166 13.99 10.29 6.83
CA THR A 166 13.61 11.68 6.55
C THR A 166 12.21 11.98 7.10
N LYS A 167 12.04 13.18 7.65
CA LYS A 167 10.74 13.71 8.08
C LYS A 167 10.11 14.63 7.02
N ASP A 168 10.79 14.84 5.90
CA ASP A 168 10.31 15.68 4.80
C ASP A 168 9.69 14.81 3.69
N PRO A 169 8.40 15.00 3.36
CA PRO A 169 7.76 14.34 2.23
C PRO A 169 8.43 14.63 0.87
N ASN A 170 9.10 15.77 0.70
CA ASN A 170 9.72 16.13 -0.59
C ASN A 170 10.95 15.29 -0.88
N GLU A 171 11.71 14.90 0.15
CA GLU A 171 12.85 13.98 -0.01
C GLU A 171 12.40 12.63 -0.55
N LEU A 172 11.27 12.10 -0.07
CA LEU A 172 10.70 10.85 -0.58
C LEU A 172 10.31 10.95 -2.07
N ALA A 173 9.87 12.13 -2.50
CA ALA A 173 9.42 12.37 -3.87
C ALA A 173 10.57 12.48 -4.89
N LYS A 174 11.82 12.58 -4.45
CA LYS A 174 13.00 12.54 -5.32
C LYS A 174 13.29 11.15 -5.88
N TYR A 175 12.74 10.10 -5.25
CA TYR A 175 13.00 8.71 -5.61
C TYR A 175 11.92 8.15 -6.52
N ASP A 176 12.33 7.37 -7.52
CA ASP A 176 11.42 6.64 -8.40
C ASP A 176 10.73 5.48 -7.67
N VAL A 177 11.45 4.82 -6.76
CA VAL A 177 10.95 3.73 -5.93
C VAL A 177 11.32 3.96 -4.46
N VAL A 178 10.33 3.88 -3.58
CA VAL A 178 10.52 3.87 -2.13
C VAL A 178 10.05 2.52 -1.60
N LEU A 179 10.93 1.82 -0.90
CA LEU A 179 10.66 0.53 -0.25
C LEU A 179 10.43 0.77 1.24
N THR A 180 9.35 0.24 1.81
CA THR A 180 9.07 0.35 3.25
C THR A 180 8.35 -0.88 3.78
N THR A 181 8.07 -0.89 5.09
CA THR A 181 7.42 -2.00 5.77
C THR A 181 6.02 -1.66 6.24
N TYR A 182 5.19 -2.69 6.41
CA TYR A 182 3.85 -2.54 6.99
C TYR A 182 3.85 -1.87 8.37
N SER A 183 4.88 -2.15 9.19
CA SER A 183 5.05 -1.53 10.50
C SER A 183 5.25 -0.02 10.41
N ILE A 184 6.03 0.46 9.45
CA ILE A 184 6.26 1.89 9.22
C ILE A 184 4.97 2.55 8.74
N VAL A 185 4.27 1.95 7.77
CA VAL A 185 2.98 2.49 7.27
C VAL A 185 1.97 2.62 8.41
N SER A 186 1.87 1.61 9.27
CA SER A 186 1.00 1.59 10.45
C SER A 186 1.28 2.74 11.43
N GLN A 187 2.54 3.14 11.57
CA GLN A 187 2.98 4.22 12.47
C GLN A 187 2.83 5.62 11.84
N GLU A 188 2.93 5.72 10.51
CA GLU A 188 3.03 7.01 9.81
C GLU A 188 1.74 7.48 9.17
N VAL A 189 0.85 6.56 8.82
CA VAL A 189 -0.40 6.87 8.16
C VAL A 189 -1.54 6.84 9.18
N PRO A 190 -2.28 7.95 9.34
CA PRO A 190 -3.44 7.99 10.22
C PRO A 190 -4.45 6.89 9.90
N LYS A 191 -4.95 6.24 10.95
CA LYS A 191 -5.97 5.19 10.84
C LYS A 191 -7.20 5.78 10.17
N GLN A 192 -7.64 5.18 9.06
CA GLN A 192 -8.94 5.49 8.49
C GLN A 192 -10.03 4.94 9.39
N GLU A 193 -11.07 5.72 9.73
CA GLU A 193 -12.20 5.25 10.52
C GLU A 193 -12.98 4.15 9.79
N LEU A 194 -13.41 3.14 10.54
CA LEU A 194 -14.43 2.21 10.06
C LEU A 194 -15.74 2.97 10.18
N GLY A 195 -16.43 3.24 9.07
CA GLY A 195 -17.74 3.90 9.13
C GLY A 195 -18.71 3.08 9.98
N ASP A 196 -19.62 3.77 10.67
CA ASP A 196 -20.60 3.17 11.60
C ASP A 196 -21.41 2.02 10.96
N ASP A 197 -21.63 2.09 9.64
CA ASP A 197 -22.28 1.06 8.82
C ASP A 197 -21.70 -0.35 8.99
N HIS A 198 -20.39 -0.46 9.28
CA HIS A 198 -19.71 -1.74 9.48
C HIS A 198 -20.21 -2.47 10.72
N GLU A 199 -20.25 -1.77 11.86
CA GLU A 199 -20.60 -2.36 13.14
C GLU A 199 -22.09 -2.59 13.26
N GLU A 200 -22.92 -1.77 12.62
CA GLU A 200 -24.36 -1.96 12.57
C GLU A 200 -24.74 -3.19 11.72
N PHE A 201 -24.10 -3.38 10.56
CA PHE A 201 -24.36 -4.54 9.71
C PHE A 201 -24.00 -5.86 10.38
N ASP A 202 -22.85 -5.94 11.04
CA ASP A 202 -22.43 -7.15 11.78
C ASP A 202 -23.36 -7.41 12.97
N ARG A 203 -23.77 -6.38 13.73
CA ARG A 203 -24.72 -6.51 14.85
C ARG A 203 -26.10 -7.02 14.41
N ASN A 204 -26.65 -6.47 13.33
CA ASN A 204 -27.95 -6.89 12.79
C ASN A 204 -27.92 -8.34 12.29
N ARG A 205 -26.77 -8.83 11.81
CA ARG A 205 -26.62 -10.22 11.39
C ARG A 205 -26.64 -11.17 12.60
N ASP A 206 -25.92 -10.84 13.66
CA ASP A 206 -25.85 -11.64 14.89
C ASP A 206 -27.23 -11.73 15.57
N ASP A 207 -28.08 -10.70 15.42
CA ASP A 207 -29.47 -10.69 15.90
C ASP A 207 -30.44 -11.46 14.98
N SER A 208 -30.17 -11.52 13.67
CA SER A 208 -31.00 -12.20 12.67
C SER A 208 -30.90 -13.75 12.62
N GLY A 209 -30.15 -14.37 13.53
CA GLY A 209 -30.23 -15.82 13.79
C GLY A 209 -29.76 -16.76 12.67
N LEU A 210 -29.01 -16.30 11.66
CA LEU A 210 -28.45 -17.16 10.62
C LEU A 210 -27.08 -17.72 11.04
N ILE A 211 -27.13 -18.90 11.64
CA ILE A 211 -26.03 -19.69 12.20
C ILE A 211 -24.90 -19.89 11.16
N ASP A 212 -23.67 -19.54 11.54
CA ASP A 212 -22.44 -19.80 10.80
C ASP A 212 -21.99 -21.25 11.03
N ALA A 213 -21.93 -22.06 9.98
CA ALA A 213 -21.54 -23.48 10.06
C ALA A 213 -20.02 -23.70 9.92
N PHE A 214 -19.18 -22.66 10.05
CA PHE A 214 -17.73 -22.77 9.81
C PHE A 214 -16.82 -22.09 10.85
N THR A 215 -17.25 -21.95 12.11
CA THR A 215 -16.34 -21.51 13.18
C THR A 215 -16.44 -22.38 14.42
N ASP A 216 -15.35 -23.08 14.73
CA ASP A 216 -15.17 -23.83 15.96
C ASP A 216 -15.34 -22.96 17.20
N LYS A 217 -16.16 -23.47 18.13
CA LYS A 217 -16.63 -22.77 19.32
C LYS A 217 -15.50 -22.46 20.30
N LYS A 218 -15.25 -21.18 20.57
CA LYS A 218 -14.83 -20.72 21.91
C LYS A 218 -15.94 -19.88 22.53
N LYS A 219 -16.71 -20.51 23.42
CA LYS A 219 -17.74 -19.87 24.25
C LYS A 219 -17.11 -18.77 25.12
N LYS A 220 -17.53 -17.51 24.92
CA LYS A 220 -17.41 -16.46 25.95
C LYS A 220 -18.76 -16.28 26.64
N LYS A 221 -18.73 -16.35 27.97
CA LYS A 221 -19.86 -16.25 28.90
C LYS A 221 -20.35 -14.79 28.94
N LYS A 222 -21.67 -14.58 28.79
CA LYS A 222 -22.34 -13.27 28.92
C LYS A 222 -22.39 -12.82 30.38
N THR A 223 -22.25 -11.52 30.63
CA THR A 223 -22.81 -10.83 31.81
C THR A 223 -23.71 -9.69 31.34
N PRO A 224 -24.77 -9.33 32.10
CA PRO A 224 -25.85 -8.48 31.61
C PRO A 224 -25.54 -6.98 31.72
N SER A 225 -26.27 -6.25 30.90
CA SER A 225 -26.34 -4.80 30.76
C SER A 225 -26.47 -4.05 32.09
N GLU A 226 -25.66 -3.01 32.29
CA GLU A 226 -25.96 -1.91 33.20
C GLU A 226 -25.86 -0.57 32.48
N THR A 227 -26.70 0.33 32.97
CA THR A 227 -27.19 1.57 32.38
C THR A 227 -26.14 2.68 32.31
N VAL A 228 -26.35 3.55 31.33
CA VAL A 228 -25.62 4.79 31.05
C VAL A 228 -25.38 5.63 32.30
N LYS A 229 -24.10 5.87 32.64
CA LYS A 229 -23.67 7.05 33.42
C LYS A 229 -22.40 7.64 32.82
N LYS A 230 -22.56 8.79 32.14
CA LYS A 230 -21.47 9.73 31.81
C LYS A 230 -20.74 10.13 33.10
N LYS A 231 -19.46 9.79 33.22
CA LYS A 231 -18.54 10.44 34.16
C LYS A 231 -17.44 11.14 33.35
N ASN A 232 -17.51 12.47 33.34
CA ASN A 232 -16.40 13.34 32.99
C ASN A 232 -15.21 13.01 33.92
N LYS A 233 -14.13 12.47 33.35
CA LYS A 233 -12.82 12.46 34.01
C LYS A 233 -11.84 13.19 33.11
N LYS A 234 -11.59 14.44 33.49
CA LYS A 234 -10.59 15.34 32.93
C LYS A 234 -9.21 14.78 33.30
N GLY A 235 -8.63 14.00 32.39
CA GLY A 235 -7.23 13.57 32.42
C GLY A 235 -6.48 14.34 31.35
N MET A 236 -5.65 15.28 31.77
CA MET A 236 -4.78 16.07 30.90
C MET A 236 -3.59 15.20 30.45
N ASN A 237 -3.18 15.39 29.19
CA ASN A 237 -1.93 14.97 28.54
C ASN A 237 -1.91 13.57 27.90
N ASP A 238 -2.23 13.51 26.59
CA ASP A 238 -1.48 12.80 25.52
C ASP A 238 -2.18 12.85 24.13
N SER A 239 -3.22 13.67 23.93
CA SER A 239 -4.05 13.65 22.71
C SER A 239 -3.58 14.56 21.58
N SER A 240 -2.46 15.27 21.72
CA SER A 240 -2.03 16.31 20.76
C SER A 240 -0.94 15.87 19.77
N ILE A 241 -0.41 14.64 19.89
CA ILE A 241 0.68 14.15 19.01
C ILE A 241 0.17 13.22 17.89
N GLU A 242 -1.07 12.70 17.96
CA GLU A 242 -1.58 11.70 17.01
C GLU A 242 -2.10 12.29 15.67
N LEU A 243 -2.21 13.61 15.54
CA LEU A 243 -2.91 14.27 14.41
C LEU A 243 -2.00 14.76 13.27
N VAL A 244 -0.67 14.65 13.37
CA VAL A 244 0.22 15.13 12.30
C VAL A 244 0.58 13.97 11.38
N PRO A 245 0.07 13.92 10.13
CA PRO A 245 0.44 12.86 9.19
C PRO A 245 1.95 12.91 8.94
N ARG A 246 2.59 11.74 9.05
CA ARG A 246 4.03 11.58 8.82
C ARG A 246 4.31 11.46 7.31
N PRO A 247 5.59 11.49 6.87
CA PRO A 247 5.95 11.71 5.47
C PRO A 247 5.19 10.87 4.46
N LEU A 248 5.04 9.56 4.71
CA LEU A 248 4.36 8.64 3.80
C LEU A 248 2.90 9.02 3.49
N ALA A 249 2.18 9.60 4.46
CA ALA A 249 0.79 10.01 4.31
C ALA A 249 0.64 11.35 3.54
N LYS A 250 1.71 12.14 3.49
CA LYS A 250 1.73 13.46 2.84
C LYS A 250 2.15 13.39 1.37
N VAL A 251 2.73 12.28 0.93
CA VAL A 251 3.12 12.06 -0.49
C VAL A 251 1.93 11.56 -1.30
N GLY A 252 1.80 12.06 -2.54
CA GLY A 252 0.90 11.50 -3.56
C GLY A 252 1.64 10.50 -4.42
N TRP A 253 1.45 9.21 -4.17
CA TRP A 253 2.13 8.14 -4.90
C TRP A 253 1.50 7.91 -6.29
N PHE A 254 2.35 7.69 -7.29
CA PHE A 254 1.88 7.21 -8.59
C PHE A 254 1.34 5.78 -8.46
N ARG A 255 2.09 4.91 -7.79
CA ARG A 255 1.73 3.51 -7.56
C ARG A 255 2.02 3.11 -6.12
N VAL A 256 1.13 2.34 -5.51
CA VAL A 256 1.41 1.63 -4.25
C VAL A 256 1.27 0.13 -4.49
N VAL A 257 2.29 -0.64 -4.12
CA VAL A 257 2.33 -2.10 -4.22
C VAL A 257 2.43 -2.67 -2.81
N LEU A 258 1.51 -3.56 -2.46
CA LEU A 258 1.55 -4.35 -1.23
C LEU A 258 2.07 -5.74 -1.57
N ASP A 259 3.26 -6.08 -1.11
CA ASP A 259 3.83 -7.41 -1.24
C ASP A 259 3.44 -8.29 -0.04
N GLU A 260 3.23 -9.58 -0.28
CA GLU A 260 2.61 -10.51 0.69
C GLU A 260 1.36 -9.89 1.32
N ALA A 261 0.43 -9.48 0.44
CA ALA A 261 -0.75 -8.68 0.79
C ALA A 261 -1.67 -9.32 1.83
N GLN A 262 -1.56 -10.63 2.10
CA GLN A 262 -2.25 -11.27 3.22
C GLN A 262 -1.94 -10.61 4.57
N SER A 263 -0.88 -9.82 4.68
CA SER A 263 -0.58 -8.96 5.83
C SER A 263 -1.71 -8.00 6.19
N ILE A 264 -2.58 -7.63 5.22
CA ILE A 264 -3.73 -6.76 5.45
C ILE A 264 -5.07 -7.49 5.43
N LYS A 265 -5.12 -8.83 5.41
CA LYS A 265 -6.38 -9.60 5.24
C LYS A 265 -7.49 -9.21 6.22
N ASN A 266 -7.11 -8.91 7.48
CA ASN A 266 -8.07 -8.44 8.48
C ASN A 266 -8.24 -6.91 8.39
N HIS A 267 -9.35 -6.50 7.80
CA HIS A 267 -9.74 -5.11 7.57
C HIS A 267 -9.88 -4.28 8.87
N ARG A 268 -10.04 -4.90 10.04
CA ARG A 268 -10.16 -4.19 11.32
C ARG A 268 -8.82 -3.73 11.90
N THR A 269 -7.72 -4.30 11.42
CA THR A 269 -6.37 -4.03 11.95
C THR A 269 -5.89 -2.61 11.62
N GLN A 270 -5.01 -2.07 12.47
CA GLN A 270 -4.37 -0.78 12.23
C GLN A 270 -3.60 -0.77 10.90
N VAL A 271 -2.88 -1.86 10.60
CA VAL A 271 -2.06 -1.97 9.39
C VAL A 271 -2.93 -1.88 8.14
N ALA A 272 -4.03 -2.63 8.05
CA ALA A 272 -4.96 -2.56 6.92
C ALA A 272 -5.51 -1.14 6.76
N ARG A 273 -5.99 -0.55 7.86
CA ARG A 273 -6.56 0.81 7.87
C ARG A 273 -5.56 1.90 7.46
N ALA A 274 -4.29 1.75 7.86
CA ALA A 274 -3.21 2.63 7.46
C ALA A 274 -2.89 2.48 5.96
N CYS A 275 -2.80 1.25 5.44
CA CYS A 275 -2.58 1.00 4.02
C CYS A 275 -3.68 1.61 3.13
N TRP A 276 -4.94 1.59 3.57
CA TRP A 276 -6.04 2.25 2.83
C TRP A 276 -5.90 3.77 2.76
N GLY A 277 -5.29 4.36 3.79
CA GLY A 277 -5.02 5.80 3.89
C GLY A 277 -3.95 6.29 2.91
N LEU A 278 -3.16 5.38 2.30
CA LEU A 278 -2.15 5.75 1.32
C LEU A 278 -2.78 6.36 0.06
N ARG A 279 -2.29 7.55 -0.29
CA ARG A 279 -2.75 8.30 -1.46
C ARG A 279 -1.99 7.83 -2.69
N ALA A 280 -2.66 7.03 -3.52
CA ALA A 280 -2.10 6.46 -4.74
C ALA A 280 -3.05 6.62 -5.93
N LYS A 281 -2.50 6.77 -7.14
CA LYS A 281 -3.27 6.65 -8.40
C LYS A 281 -3.50 5.19 -8.76
N ARG A 282 -2.46 4.36 -8.69
CA ARG A 282 -2.47 2.93 -9.03
C ARG A 282 -2.20 2.07 -7.80
N ARG A 283 -2.89 0.94 -7.64
CA ARG A 283 -2.76 0.07 -6.46
C ARG A 283 -2.65 -1.40 -6.82
N TRP A 284 -1.68 -2.09 -6.24
CA TRP A 284 -1.43 -3.51 -6.47
C TRP A 284 -1.32 -4.28 -5.16
N CYS A 285 -1.92 -5.47 -5.13
CA CYS A 285 -1.67 -6.48 -4.12
C CYS A 285 -0.94 -7.65 -4.79
N LEU A 286 0.23 -8.02 -4.28
CA LEU A 286 0.95 -9.23 -4.67
C LEU A 286 0.75 -10.25 -3.54
N SER A 287 0.24 -11.43 -3.85
CA SER A 287 0.10 -12.49 -2.84
C SER A 287 0.04 -13.86 -3.51
N GLY A 288 0.80 -14.84 -3.00
CA GLY A 288 0.65 -16.22 -3.44
C GLY A 288 -0.59 -16.93 -2.90
N THR A 289 -1.26 -16.34 -1.89
CA THR A 289 -2.44 -16.93 -1.23
C THR A 289 -3.46 -15.82 -0.91
N PRO A 290 -4.13 -15.26 -1.92
CA PRO A 290 -5.01 -14.11 -1.71
C PRO A 290 -6.14 -14.43 -0.71
N ILE A 291 -6.74 -15.62 -0.77
CA ILE A 291 -7.80 -16.05 0.16
C ILE A 291 -7.22 -17.14 1.05
N GLN A 292 -7.21 -16.92 2.37
CA GLN A 292 -6.71 -17.91 3.32
C GLN A 292 -7.82 -18.44 4.21
N ASN A 293 -8.50 -17.54 4.93
CA ASN A 293 -9.32 -17.92 6.08
C ASN A 293 -10.80 -17.65 5.84
N SER A 294 -11.13 -16.55 5.17
CA SER A 294 -12.52 -16.12 5.04
C SER A 294 -12.75 -15.25 3.80
N ILE A 295 -14.01 -15.17 3.36
CA ILE A 295 -14.42 -14.24 2.29
C ILE A 295 -14.18 -12.78 2.72
N ASP A 296 -14.19 -12.48 4.01
CA ASP A 296 -13.87 -11.15 4.53
C ASP A 296 -12.43 -10.71 4.23
N ASP A 297 -11.51 -11.65 3.96
CA ASP A 297 -10.15 -11.34 3.52
C ASP A 297 -10.17 -10.54 2.19
N LEU A 298 -11.12 -10.84 1.29
CA LEU A 298 -11.30 -10.13 0.02
C LEU A 298 -11.75 -8.69 0.20
N TYR A 299 -12.56 -8.41 1.23
CA TYR A 299 -13.03 -7.05 1.49
C TYR A 299 -11.85 -6.11 1.74
N SER A 300 -10.86 -6.55 2.51
CA SER A 300 -9.70 -5.72 2.82
C SER A 300 -8.93 -5.31 1.56
N TYR A 301 -8.78 -6.23 0.60
CA TYR A 301 -8.16 -5.92 -0.69
C TYR A 301 -9.01 -5.00 -1.54
N PHE A 302 -10.32 -5.24 -1.68
CA PHE A 302 -11.20 -4.35 -2.45
C PHE A 302 -11.23 -2.94 -1.86
N ARG A 303 -11.21 -2.82 -0.53
CA ARG A 303 -11.12 -1.54 0.17
C ARG A 303 -9.80 -0.84 -0.12
N PHE A 304 -8.68 -1.56 -0.06
CA PHE A 304 -7.36 -1.01 -0.43
C PHE A 304 -7.33 -0.55 -1.89
N LEU A 305 -7.71 -1.43 -2.83
CA LEU A 305 -7.70 -1.17 -4.27
C LEU A 305 -8.68 -0.07 -4.69
N LYS A 306 -9.63 0.29 -3.82
CA LYS A 306 -10.77 1.18 -4.12
C LYS A 306 -11.62 0.66 -5.26
N TYR A 307 -11.83 -0.66 -5.30
CA TYR A 307 -12.63 -1.31 -6.34
C TYR A 307 -14.11 -0.98 -6.17
N ASP A 308 -14.68 -0.18 -7.06
CA ASP A 308 -16.12 0.14 -7.02
C ASP A 308 -16.97 -1.03 -7.55
N PRO A 309 -18.11 -1.39 -6.92
CA PRO A 309 -18.69 -0.84 -5.69
C PRO A 309 -18.25 -1.57 -4.40
N TYR A 310 -17.36 -2.56 -4.52
CA TYR A 310 -17.00 -3.48 -3.44
C TYR A 310 -16.05 -2.90 -2.38
N ALA A 311 -15.51 -1.70 -2.61
CA ALA A 311 -14.78 -0.94 -1.59
C ALA A 311 -15.70 -0.44 -0.47
N VAL A 312 -17.02 -0.45 -0.66
CA VAL A 312 -18.02 -0.16 0.38
C VAL A 312 -18.47 -1.47 1.03
N TYR A 313 -18.35 -1.56 2.34
CA TYR A 313 -18.62 -2.81 3.08
C TYR A 313 -20.04 -3.33 2.87
N ARG A 314 -21.03 -2.45 2.97
CA ARG A 314 -22.44 -2.82 2.78
C ARG A 314 -22.67 -3.47 1.41
N SER A 315 -22.13 -2.85 0.35
CA SER A 315 -22.19 -3.36 -1.02
C SER A 315 -21.45 -4.69 -1.18
N PHE A 316 -20.28 -4.82 -0.59
CA PHE A 316 -19.53 -6.08 -0.55
C PHE A 316 -20.33 -7.18 0.15
N CYS A 317 -20.91 -6.89 1.31
CA CYS A 317 -21.65 -7.85 2.09
C CYS A 317 -22.91 -8.35 1.36
N SER A 318 -23.73 -7.43 0.84
CA SER A 318 -24.96 -7.79 0.14
C SER A 318 -24.70 -8.57 -1.16
N THR A 319 -23.59 -8.26 -1.84
CA THR A 319 -23.37 -8.71 -3.23
C THR A 319 -22.43 -9.91 -3.32
N ILE A 320 -21.49 -10.04 -2.39
CA ILE A 320 -20.45 -11.09 -2.40
C ILE A 320 -20.58 -11.96 -1.14
N LYS A 321 -20.45 -11.38 0.05
CA LYS A 321 -20.40 -12.16 1.31
C LYS A 321 -21.66 -13.01 1.51
N VAL A 322 -22.84 -12.38 1.55
CA VAL A 322 -24.11 -13.05 1.84
C VAL A 322 -24.45 -14.13 0.80
N PRO A 323 -24.34 -13.88 -0.53
CA PRO A 323 -24.60 -14.92 -1.52
C PRO A 323 -23.65 -16.13 -1.42
N ILE A 324 -22.35 -15.90 -1.18
CA ILE A 324 -21.39 -17.00 -1.08
C ILE A 324 -21.62 -17.79 0.22
N SER A 325 -21.91 -17.13 1.34
CA SER A 325 -22.24 -17.83 2.60
C SER A 325 -23.52 -18.66 2.50
N LYS A 326 -24.51 -18.23 1.71
CA LYS A 326 -25.77 -18.98 1.51
C LYS A 326 -25.63 -20.17 0.57
N ASN A 327 -24.82 -20.05 -0.49
CA ASN A 327 -24.56 -21.14 -1.42
C ASN A 327 -23.15 -21.00 -2.00
N PRO A 328 -22.13 -21.67 -1.43
CA PRO A 328 -20.74 -21.53 -1.87
C PRO A 328 -20.56 -21.86 -3.36
N LEU A 329 -21.13 -22.97 -3.83
CA LEU A 329 -20.98 -23.44 -5.22
C LEU A 329 -21.59 -22.48 -6.25
N SER A 330 -22.75 -21.88 -5.94
CA SER A 330 -23.41 -20.89 -6.81
C SER A 330 -22.78 -19.50 -6.67
N GLY A 331 -22.41 -19.11 -5.45
CA GLY A 331 -21.84 -17.81 -5.13
C GLY A 331 -20.49 -17.57 -5.81
N TYR A 332 -19.57 -18.54 -5.77
CA TYR A 332 -18.30 -18.44 -6.48
C TYR A 332 -18.48 -18.39 -8.01
N LYS A 333 -19.41 -19.19 -8.58
CA LYS A 333 -19.75 -19.14 -10.01
C LYS A 333 -20.38 -17.79 -10.42
N LYS A 334 -21.20 -17.18 -9.55
CA LYS A 334 -21.84 -15.88 -9.80
C LYS A 334 -20.86 -14.72 -9.68
N ALA A 335 -19.92 -14.78 -8.74
CA ALA A 335 -18.82 -13.83 -8.64
C ALA A 335 -17.88 -13.92 -9.87
N ALA A 336 -17.56 -15.14 -10.31
CA ALA A 336 -16.72 -15.37 -11.48
C ALA A 336 -17.40 -14.99 -12.81
N SER A 337 -18.74 -15.12 -12.93
CA SER A 337 -19.48 -14.71 -14.13
C SER A 337 -19.68 -13.20 -14.22
N ARG A 338 -19.86 -12.48 -13.11
CA ARG A 338 -19.90 -11.01 -13.13
C ARG A 338 -18.59 -10.35 -13.54
N SER A 339 -17.45 -11.00 -13.27
CA SER A 339 -16.16 -10.61 -13.85
C SER A 339 -16.14 -10.72 -15.39
N LYS A 340 -16.90 -11.68 -15.96
CA LYS A 340 -16.99 -11.90 -17.42
C LYS A 340 -17.90 -10.87 -18.10
N ASP A 341 -19.05 -10.56 -17.51
CA ASP A 341 -19.99 -9.59 -18.09
C ASP A 341 -19.40 -8.18 -18.14
N ASN A 342 -18.60 -7.80 -17.13
CA ASN A 342 -17.88 -6.53 -17.14
C ASN A 342 -16.78 -6.49 -18.21
N ASN A 343 -15.97 -7.55 -18.36
CA ASN A 343 -14.95 -7.62 -19.44
C ASN A 343 -15.58 -7.68 -20.85
N ALA A 344 -16.76 -8.29 -21.01
CA ALA A 344 -17.44 -8.39 -22.31
C ALA A 344 -18.10 -7.07 -22.74
N ALA A 345 -18.57 -6.26 -21.77
CA ALA A 345 -19.01 -4.89 -22.02
C ALA A 345 -17.83 -3.93 -22.31
N GLU A 346 -16.66 -4.19 -21.71
CA GLU A 346 -15.41 -3.40 -21.93
C GLU A 346 -14.82 -3.59 -23.34
N ASN A 347 -15.00 -4.75 -23.99
CA ASN A 347 -14.52 -4.99 -25.36
C ASN A 347 -15.46 -4.49 -26.48
N LYS A 348 -16.60 -3.87 -26.14
CA LYS A 348 -17.62 -3.38 -27.09
C LYS A 348 -17.79 -1.85 -27.13
N ARG A 349 -16.90 -1.09 -26.50
CA ARG A 349 -16.93 0.38 -26.53
C ARG A 349 -15.65 0.99 -27.06
#